data_AF-A0AA97H2N2-F1
#
_entry.id   AF-A0AA97H2N2-F1
#
_cell.length_a   1.000
_cell.length_b   1.000
_cell.length_c   1.000
_cell.angle_alpha   90.00
_cell.angle_beta   90.00
_cell.angle_gamma   90.00
#
_symmetry.space_group_name_H-M   'P 1'
#
loop_
_entity.id
_entity.type
_entity.pdbx_description
1 polymer ?
#
loop_
_entity_poly.entity_id
_entity_poly.type
_entity_poly.pdbx_seq_one_letter_code
_entity_poly.pdbx_strand_id
1 'polypeptide(L)'
;MLSLNDIKHKRFQKASLRGGYMREEVDDFLDEVEASYDALIQKTADQHDELERKEAQNRQLKEKIKDLEGQIDKFRKEEDEIKEALVSAQKMRDAAVREARHQAEAILNDANLKAKGIVSGAEKEITGEQQKLQQMKQAVSDFRAHLLDLYKEQIALINNLPQQPIKQPEAEEEPAAEERPEPSEQAETEDQPPVKTGAVKERPDEEEEILEPVTFASPDGEAEYLTAKPFAPVRPEKESKASVIFGEEYDLDDDDASQIFNRKH
;
A
#
# COMPACT_ATOMS: atom_id res chain seq x y z
N MET A 1 79.16 2.23 30.42
CA MET A 1 79.22 3.06 29.20
C MET A 1 79.72 4.43 29.62
N LEU A 2 80.96 4.74 29.28
CA LEU A 2 81.59 6.04 29.49
C LEU A 2 80.80 7.12 28.75
N SER A 3 80.48 8.18 29.46
CA SER A 3 79.97 9.40 28.85
C SER A 3 81.11 10.25 28.31
N LEU A 4 80.76 11.20 27.44
CA LEU A 4 81.71 12.20 26.96
C LEU A 4 82.34 13.00 28.11
N ASN A 5 81.61 13.20 29.20
CA ASN A 5 82.13 13.88 30.39
C ASN A 5 83.12 13.01 31.17
N ASP A 6 82.92 11.69 31.22
CA ASP A 6 83.84 10.78 31.89
C ASP A 6 85.20 10.73 31.17
N ILE A 7 85.17 10.72 29.83
CA ILE A 7 86.37 10.76 28.99
C ILE A 7 87.11 12.10 29.15
N LYS A 8 86.39 13.23 29.17
CA LYS A 8 86.99 14.57 29.28
C LYS A 8 87.71 14.82 30.61
N HIS A 9 87.29 14.15 31.69
CA HIS A 9 87.84 14.38 33.03
C HIS A 9 88.76 13.26 33.52
N LYS A 10 88.98 12.20 32.74
CA LYS A 10 89.90 11.11 33.08
C LYS A 10 91.34 11.65 33.21
N ARG A 11 92.02 11.28 34.30
CA ARG A 11 93.44 11.58 34.56
C ARG A 11 94.17 10.30 34.92
N PHE A 12 95.41 10.17 34.46
CA PHE A 12 96.26 8.98 34.69
C PHE A 12 97.40 9.31 35.64
N GLN A 13 97.76 8.37 36.52
CA GLN A 13 98.91 8.51 37.40
C GLN A 13 100.23 8.37 36.64
N LYS A 14 101.30 9.01 37.13
CA LYS A 14 102.63 8.97 36.51
C LYS A 14 103.49 7.87 37.12
N ALA A 15 104.11 7.04 36.28
CA ALA A 15 105.01 5.97 36.71
C ALA A 15 106.28 6.52 37.40
N SER A 16 106.56 6.04 38.62
CA SER A 16 107.54 6.64 39.55
C SER A 16 109.01 6.52 39.14
N LEU A 17 109.38 5.59 38.26
CA LEU A 17 110.81 5.30 37.97
C LEU A 17 111.29 5.58 36.53
N ARG A 18 110.40 5.80 35.56
CA ARG A 18 110.83 5.84 34.14
C ARG A 18 110.22 6.94 33.27
N GLY A 19 109.35 7.78 33.84
CA GLY A 19 108.64 8.83 33.11
C GLY A 19 107.60 8.24 32.15
N GLY A 20 106.32 8.50 32.41
CA GLY A 20 105.20 7.98 31.60
C GLY A 20 103.95 7.83 32.45
N TYR A 21 102.83 7.48 31.84
CA TYR A 21 101.61 7.10 32.55
C TYR A 21 101.67 5.65 33.03
N MET A 22 100.94 5.32 34.09
CA MET A 22 100.77 3.93 34.56
C MET A 22 100.09 3.12 33.46
N ARG A 23 100.75 2.07 32.98
CA ARG A 23 100.25 1.25 31.88
C ARG A 23 98.91 0.59 32.23
N GLU A 24 98.83 -0.02 33.41
CA GLU A 24 97.62 -0.72 33.88
C GLU A 24 96.40 0.21 33.90
N GLU A 25 96.51 1.44 34.44
CA GLU A 25 95.40 2.41 34.46
C GLU A 25 94.96 2.89 33.07
N VAL A 26 95.90 2.95 32.12
CA VAL A 26 95.62 3.34 30.73
C VAL A 26 94.95 2.19 30.00
N ASP A 27 95.45 0.96 30.15
CA ASP A 27 94.90 -0.24 29.53
C ASP A 27 93.47 -0.49 30.05
N ASP A 28 93.23 -0.44 31.37
CA ASP A 28 91.89 -0.58 31.96
C ASP A 28 90.89 0.46 31.42
N PHE A 29 91.36 1.70 31.19
CA PHE A 29 90.52 2.74 30.63
C PHE A 29 90.25 2.54 29.13
N LEU A 30 91.22 2.03 28.37
CA LEU A 30 91.03 1.69 26.96
C LEU A 30 90.03 0.55 26.80
N ASP A 31 90.08 -0.47 27.66
CA ASP A 31 89.08 -1.54 27.72
C ASP A 31 87.69 -0.99 28.03
N GLU A 32 87.58 -0.04 28.97
CA GLU A 32 86.31 0.62 29.30
C GLU A 32 85.78 1.48 28.12
N VAL A 33 86.67 2.15 27.39
CA VAL A 33 86.34 2.92 26.17
C VAL A 33 85.86 1.98 25.06
N GLU A 34 86.55 0.87 24.84
CA GLU A 34 86.18 -0.14 23.85
C GLU A 34 84.79 -0.72 24.17
N ALA A 35 84.57 -1.20 25.40
CA ALA A 35 83.28 -1.71 25.82
C ALA A 35 82.15 -0.66 25.72
N SER A 36 82.47 0.61 25.97
CA SER A 36 81.51 1.72 25.86
C SER A 36 81.19 2.08 24.42
N TYR A 37 82.17 1.97 23.52
CA TYR A 37 81.98 2.19 22.09
C TYR A 37 81.18 1.04 21.46
N ASP A 38 81.47 -0.20 21.84
CA ASP A 38 80.67 -1.37 21.42
C ASP A 38 79.22 -1.26 21.89
N ALA A 39 79.00 -0.88 23.15
CA ALA A 39 77.65 -0.61 23.67
C ALA A 39 76.95 0.53 22.91
N LEU A 40 77.69 1.52 22.41
CA LEU A 40 77.13 2.60 21.60
C LEU A 40 76.67 2.07 20.24
N ILE A 41 77.53 1.29 19.58
CA ILE A 41 77.21 0.67 18.28
C ILE A 41 75.95 -0.19 18.42
N GLN A 42 75.90 -1.06 19.43
CA GLN A 42 74.74 -1.91 19.69
C GLN A 42 73.48 -1.08 19.92
N LYS A 43 73.53 -0.07 20.80
CA LYS A 43 72.39 0.81 21.06
C LYS A 43 71.92 1.54 19.80
N THR A 44 72.84 2.02 18.96
CA THR A 44 72.47 2.68 17.70
C THR A 44 71.82 1.73 16.71
N ALA A 45 72.26 0.47 16.67
CA ALA A 45 71.63 -0.57 15.86
C ALA A 45 70.21 -0.87 16.37
N ASP A 46 70.04 -1.09 17.67
CA ASP A 46 68.72 -1.33 18.28
C ASP A 46 67.74 -0.16 18.05
N GLN A 47 68.23 1.07 18.15
CA GLN A 47 67.44 2.27 17.88
C GLN A 47 67.03 2.38 16.40
N HIS A 48 67.92 1.97 15.48
CA HIS A 48 67.61 1.94 14.06
C HIS A 48 66.51 0.91 13.77
N ASP A 49 66.64 -0.30 14.31
CA ASP A 49 65.63 -1.36 14.17
C ASP A 49 64.26 -0.93 14.74
N GLU A 50 64.25 -0.25 15.89
CA GLU A 50 63.02 0.27 16.49
C GLU A 50 62.37 1.36 15.61
N LEU A 51 63.19 2.24 15.03
CA LEU A 51 62.73 3.30 14.15
C LEU A 51 62.12 2.71 12.87
N GLU A 52 62.77 1.72 12.25
CA GLU A 52 62.23 1.02 11.08
C GLU A 52 60.89 0.34 11.37
N ARG A 53 60.75 -0.29 12.56
CA ARG A 53 59.48 -0.88 13.00
C ARG A 53 58.38 0.17 13.15
N LYS A 54 58.68 1.31 13.79
CA LYS A 54 57.72 2.42 13.95
C LYS A 54 57.34 3.04 12.61
N GLU A 55 58.27 3.15 11.67
CA GLU A 55 57.97 3.63 10.33
C GLU A 55 57.08 2.65 9.56
N ALA A 56 57.32 1.34 9.68
CA ALA A 56 56.46 0.32 9.08
C ALA A 56 55.03 0.37 9.65
N GLN A 57 54.88 0.51 10.96
CA GLN A 57 53.56 0.69 11.60
C GLN A 57 52.87 1.99 11.14
N ASN A 58 53.61 3.10 11.07
CA ASN A 58 53.06 4.35 10.55
C ASN A 58 52.60 4.23 9.09
N ARG A 59 53.34 3.50 8.24
CA ARG A 59 52.89 3.21 6.86
C ARG A 59 51.60 2.39 6.86
N GLN A 60 51.51 1.34 7.67
CA GLN A 60 50.29 0.52 7.77
C GLN A 60 49.08 1.32 8.26
N LEU A 61 49.26 2.16 9.27
CA LEU A 61 48.19 3.01 9.79
C LEU A 61 47.72 4.03 8.75
N LYS A 62 48.64 4.63 7.99
CA LYS A 62 48.30 5.56 6.90
C LYS A 62 47.50 4.88 5.79
N GLU A 63 47.87 3.68 5.38
CA GLU A 63 47.08 2.91 4.41
C GLU A 63 45.68 2.58 4.96
N LYS A 64 45.59 2.17 6.23
CA LYS A 64 44.29 1.91 6.87
C LYS A 64 43.40 3.16 6.94
N ILE A 65 43.97 4.34 7.22
CA ILE A 65 43.24 5.61 7.20
C ILE A 65 42.69 5.86 5.79
N LYS A 66 43.53 5.71 4.77
CA LYS A 66 43.12 5.90 3.37
C LYS A 66 42.02 4.94 2.95
N ASP A 67 42.10 3.67 3.36
CA ASP A 67 41.05 2.68 3.08
C ASP A 67 39.73 3.05 3.77
N LEU A 68 39.78 3.49 5.03
CA LEU A 68 38.61 3.95 5.78
C LEU A 68 38.00 5.22 5.17
N GLU A 69 38.81 6.19 4.75
CA GLU A 69 38.37 7.38 4.01
C GLU A 69 37.64 6.97 2.71
N GLY A 70 38.21 6.02 1.96
CA GLY A 70 37.56 5.47 0.77
C GLY A 70 36.23 4.77 1.06
N GLN A 71 36.11 4.08 2.19
CA GLN A 71 34.84 3.47 2.63
C GLN A 71 33.80 4.53 3.01
N ILE A 72 34.21 5.59 3.72
CA ILE A 72 33.33 6.70 4.08
C ILE A 72 32.79 7.37 2.81
N ASP A 73 33.62 7.62 1.80
CA ASP A 73 33.18 8.23 0.55
C ASP A 73 32.22 7.33 -0.24
N LYS A 74 32.40 5.99 -0.18
CA LYS A 74 31.45 5.04 -0.76
C LYS A 74 30.10 5.12 -0.06
N PHE A 75 30.07 5.04 1.28
CA PHE A 75 28.82 5.13 2.02
C PHE A 75 28.10 6.46 1.83
N ARG A 76 28.83 7.57 1.69
CA ARG A 76 28.23 8.86 1.36
C ARG A 76 27.55 8.86 -0.01
N LYS A 77 28.18 8.28 -1.03
CA LYS A 77 27.57 8.15 -2.36
C LYS A 77 26.34 7.26 -2.33
N GLU A 78 26.42 6.11 -1.66
CA GLU A 78 25.29 5.21 -1.49
C GLU A 78 24.14 5.89 -0.73
N GLU A 79 24.44 6.69 0.31
CA GLU A 79 23.44 7.46 1.04
C GLU A 79 22.74 8.48 0.13
N ASP A 80 23.48 9.17 -0.73
CA ASP A 80 22.93 10.13 -1.68
C ASP A 80 22.06 9.44 -2.75
N GLU A 81 22.48 8.29 -3.27
CA GLU A 81 21.69 7.45 -4.18
C GLU A 81 20.39 6.98 -3.52
N ILE A 82 20.45 6.55 -2.26
CA ILE A 82 19.26 6.14 -1.49
C ILE A 82 18.32 7.33 -1.27
N LYS A 83 18.85 8.52 -0.97
CA LYS A 83 18.04 9.75 -0.83
C LYS A 83 17.35 10.10 -2.14
N GLU A 84 18.04 10.00 -3.27
CA GLU A 84 17.46 10.26 -4.60
C GLU A 84 16.37 9.22 -4.94
N ALA A 85 16.64 7.94 -4.69
CA ALA A 85 15.66 6.87 -4.84
C ALA A 85 14.41 7.12 -3.97
N LEU A 86 14.59 7.55 -2.72
CA LEU A 86 13.48 7.86 -1.82
C LEU A 86 12.64 9.03 -2.32
N VAL A 87 13.27 10.10 -2.82
CA VAL A 87 12.57 11.26 -3.38
C VAL A 87 11.79 10.87 -4.64
N SER A 88 12.39 10.07 -5.52
CA SER A 88 11.72 9.59 -6.73
C SER A 88 10.52 8.69 -6.40
N ALA A 89 10.66 7.80 -5.42
CA ALA A 89 9.57 6.96 -4.91
C ALA A 89 8.45 7.79 -4.29
N GLN A 90 8.77 8.83 -3.51
CA GLN A 90 7.77 9.77 -2.97
C GLN A 90 7.02 10.50 -4.09
N LYS A 91 7.73 10.99 -5.10
CA LYS A 91 7.13 11.65 -6.26
C LYS A 91 6.22 10.71 -7.04
N MET A 92 6.64 9.46 -7.23
CA MET A 92 5.84 8.43 -7.90
C MET A 92 4.58 8.10 -7.09
N ARG A 93 4.71 7.93 -5.77
CA ARG A 93 3.57 7.74 -4.86
C ARG A 93 2.59 8.90 -4.97
N ASP A 94 3.07 10.14 -4.89
CA ASP A 94 2.21 11.32 -4.93
C ASP A 94 1.53 11.48 -6.30
N ALA A 95 2.20 11.08 -7.39
CA ALA A 95 1.60 11.00 -8.71
C ALA A 95 0.50 9.93 -8.78
N ALA A 96 0.75 8.72 -8.28
CA ALA A 96 -0.23 7.65 -8.24
C ALA A 96 -1.47 8.02 -7.40
N VAL A 97 -1.27 8.66 -6.25
CA VAL A 97 -2.38 9.14 -5.40
C VAL A 97 -3.18 10.23 -6.11
N ARG A 98 -2.52 11.16 -6.80
CA ARG A 98 -3.20 12.21 -7.58
C ARG A 98 -4.04 11.61 -8.71
N GLU A 99 -3.46 10.67 -9.44
CA GLU A 99 -4.14 9.99 -10.55
C GLU A 99 -5.35 9.21 -10.05
N ALA A 100 -5.19 8.42 -8.98
CA ALA A 100 -6.30 7.67 -8.38
C ALA A 100 -7.44 8.59 -7.90
N ARG A 101 -7.11 9.74 -7.30
CA ARG A 101 -8.12 10.73 -6.90
C ARG A 101 -8.84 11.32 -8.09
N HIS A 102 -8.11 11.71 -9.14
CA HIS A 102 -8.69 12.23 -10.36
C HIS A 102 -9.63 11.22 -11.03
N GLN A 103 -9.22 9.95 -11.12
CA GLN A 103 -10.06 8.87 -11.64
C GLN A 103 -11.31 8.65 -10.78
N ALA A 104 -11.17 8.64 -9.46
CA ALA A 104 -12.31 8.53 -8.55
C ALA A 104 -13.30 9.68 -8.71
N GLU A 105 -12.81 10.93 -8.80
CA GLU A 105 -13.64 12.10 -9.06
C GLU A 105 -14.36 12.02 -10.41
N ALA A 106 -13.69 11.55 -11.46
CA ALA A 106 -14.29 11.34 -12.77
C ALA A 106 -15.43 10.31 -12.72
N ILE A 107 -15.22 9.17 -12.05
CA ILE A 107 -16.23 8.12 -11.87
C ILE A 107 -17.43 8.67 -11.07
N LEU A 108 -17.17 9.39 -9.98
CA LEU A 108 -18.24 9.98 -9.16
C LEU A 108 -19.05 11.02 -9.94
N ASN A 109 -18.40 11.85 -10.75
CA ASN A 109 -19.07 12.84 -11.58
C ASN A 109 -19.94 12.17 -12.65
N ASP A 110 -19.41 11.15 -13.35
CA ASP A 110 -20.17 10.39 -14.35
C ASP A 110 -21.38 9.68 -13.74
N ALA A 111 -21.20 9.00 -12.60
CA ALA A 111 -22.28 8.37 -11.86
C ALA A 111 -23.35 9.39 -11.43
N ASN A 112 -22.94 10.56 -10.95
CA ASN A 112 -23.87 11.62 -10.54
C ASN A 112 -24.63 12.21 -11.74
N LEU A 113 -23.97 12.39 -12.89
CA LEU A 113 -24.63 12.83 -14.12
C LEU A 113 -25.65 11.81 -14.62
N LYS A 114 -25.29 10.52 -14.64
CA LYS A 114 -26.22 9.43 -14.99
C LYS A 114 -27.42 9.38 -14.05
N ALA A 115 -27.18 9.44 -12.73
CA ALA A 115 -28.24 9.46 -11.73
C ALA A 115 -29.19 10.66 -11.92
N LYS A 116 -28.66 11.87 -12.12
CA LYS A 116 -29.46 13.07 -12.43
C LYS A 116 -30.25 12.91 -13.72
N GLY A 117 -29.67 12.30 -14.74
CA GLY A 117 -30.34 12.00 -16.01
C GLY A 117 -31.55 11.07 -15.81
N ILE A 118 -31.39 10.00 -15.03
CA ILE A 118 -32.47 9.06 -14.72
C ILE A 118 -33.59 9.76 -13.94
N VAL A 119 -33.25 10.52 -12.89
CA VAL A 119 -34.25 11.25 -12.09
C VAL A 119 -35.00 12.25 -12.96
N SER A 120 -34.30 13.06 -13.76
CA SER A 120 -34.95 14.02 -14.66
C SER A 120 -35.82 13.33 -15.73
N GLY A 121 -35.40 12.18 -16.23
CA GLY A 121 -36.20 11.36 -17.15
C GLY A 121 -37.50 10.88 -16.50
N ALA A 122 -37.40 10.28 -15.32
CA ALA A 122 -38.56 9.82 -14.56
C ALA A 122 -39.51 10.97 -14.19
N GLU A 123 -39.00 12.14 -13.80
CA GLU A 123 -39.82 13.32 -13.53
C GLU A 123 -40.60 13.78 -14.78
N LYS A 124 -39.95 13.75 -15.97
CA LYS A 124 -40.63 14.07 -17.24
C LYS A 124 -41.71 13.05 -17.59
N GLU A 125 -41.47 11.77 -17.35
CA GLU A 125 -42.48 10.72 -17.56
C GLU A 125 -43.67 10.88 -16.60
N ILE A 126 -43.41 11.10 -15.30
CA ILE A 126 -44.45 11.33 -14.29
C ILE A 126 -45.30 12.54 -14.68
N THR A 127 -44.68 13.65 -15.04
CA THR A 127 -45.41 14.86 -15.45
C THR A 127 -46.22 14.65 -16.73
N GLY A 128 -45.68 13.90 -17.70
CA GLY A 128 -46.40 13.50 -18.91
C GLY A 128 -47.63 12.62 -18.61
N GLU A 129 -47.48 11.60 -17.77
CA GLU A 129 -48.59 10.72 -17.38
C GLU A 129 -49.65 11.46 -16.55
N GLN A 130 -49.24 12.39 -15.68
CA GLN A 130 -50.17 13.26 -14.96
C GLN A 130 -51.00 14.13 -15.91
N GLN A 131 -50.38 14.70 -16.94
CA GLN A 131 -51.09 15.48 -17.96
C GLN A 131 -52.08 14.61 -18.75
N LYS A 132 -51.68 13.40 -19.17
CA LYS A 132 -52.59 12.44 -19.84
C LYS A 132 -53.76 12.07 -18.94
N LEU A 133 -53.51 11.76 -17.67
CA LEU A 133 -54.55 11.47 -16.69
C LEU A 133 -55.53 12.64 -16.54
N GLN A 134 -55.02 13.87 -16.51
CA GLN A 134 -55.84 15.08 -16.43
C GLN A 134 -56.72 15.25 -17.68
N GLN A 135 -56.16 15.07 -18.88
CA GLN A 135 -56.91 15.13 -20.14
C GLN A 135 -58.00 14.06 -20.19
N MET A 136 -57.69 12.83 -19.76
CA MET A 136 -58.67 11.74 -19.73
C MET A 136 -59.80 12.03 -18.74
N LYS A 137 -59.49 12.58 -17.55
CA LYS A 137 -60.50 13.03 -16.58
C LYS A 137 -61.40 14.13 -17.15
N GLN A 138 -60.83 15.08 -17.89
CA GLN A 138 -61.59 16.13 -18.59
C GLN A 138 -62.50 15.51 -19.65
N ALA A 139 -61.98 14.64 -20.52
CA ALA A 139 -62.79 13.96 -21.54
C ALA A 139 -63.95 13.14 -20.94
N VAL A 140 -63.73 12.45 -19.81
CA VAL A 140 -64.80 11.74 -19.09
C VAL A 140 -65.85 12.70 -18.54
N SER A 141 -65.42 13.85 -17.99
CA SER A 141 -66.33 14.89 -17.52
C SER A 141 -67.17 15.48 -18.66
N ASP A 142 -66.54 15.77 -19.79
CA ASP A 142 -67.18 16.32 -20.98
C ASP A 142 -68.17 15.32 -21.60
N PHE A 143 -67.79 14.04 -21.70
CA PHE A 143 -68.68 12.97 -22.13
C PHE A 143 -69.90 12.83 -21.22
N ARG A 144 -69.69 12.87 -19.90
CA ARG A 144 -70.79 12.84 -18.93
C ARG A 144 -71.73 14.02 -19.09
N ALA A 145 -71.20 15.22 -19.29
CA ALA A 145 -72.02 16.41 -19.53
C ALA A 145 -72.84 16.27 -20.82
N HIS A 146 -72.21 15.84 -21.91
CA HIS A 146 -72.87 15.60 -23.19
C HIS A 146 -73.99 14.56 -23.10
N LEU A 147 -73.74 13.44 -22.40
CA LEU A 147 -74.74 12.39 -22.21
C LEU A 147 -75.94 12.88 -21.37
N LEU A 148 -75.69 13.66 -20.32
CA LEU A 148 -76.76 14.28 -19.53
C LEU A 148 -77.60 15.25 -20.36
N ASP A 149 -76.98 16.03 -21.24
CA ASP A 149 -77.71 16.95 -22.11
C ASP A 149 -78.54 16.20 -23.15
N LEU A 150 -78.01 15.13 -23.75
CA LEU A 150 -78.76 14.24 -24.64
C LEU A 150 -79.99 13.64 -23.94
N TYR A 151 -79.85 13.17 -22.69
CA TYR A 151 -80.98 12.66 -21.92
C TYR A 151 -82.04 13.74 -21.64
N LYS A 152 -81.63 14.98 -21.32
CA LYS A 152 -82.58 16.09 -21.14
C LYS A 152 -83.36 16.37 -22.43
N GLU A 153 -82.68 16.37 -23.57
CA GLU A 153 -83.33 16.53 -24.89
C GLU A 153 -84.34 15.42 -25.16
N GLN A 154 -83.96 14.15 -24.92
CA GLN A 154 -84.87 13.00 -25.09
C GLN A 154 -86.10 13.10 -24.18
N ILE A 155 -85.92 13.49 -22.90
CA ILE A 155 -87.03 13.70 -21.97
C ILE A 155 -87.94 14.83 -22.45
N ALA A 156 -87.37 15.93 -22.95
CA ALA A 156 -88.15 17.04 -23.50
C ALA A 156 -88.97 16.61 -24.73
N LEU A 157 -88.40 15.78 -25.61
CA LEU A 157 -89.12 15.20 -26.75
C LEU A 157 -90.26 14.29 -26.30
N ILE A 158 -90.03 13.41 -25.31
CA ILE A 158 -91.07 12.53 -24.75
C ILE A 158 -92.22 13.34 -24.15
N ASN A 159 -91.91 14.41 -23.40
CA ASN A 159 -92.94 15.27 -22.81
C ASN A 159 -93.75 16.05 -23.85
N ASN A 160 -93.20 16.27 -25.05
CA ASN A 160 -93.89 16.91 -26.16
C ASN A 160 -94.66 15.92 -27.07
N LEU A 161 -94.59 14.61 -26.80
CA LEU A 161 -95.46 13.64 -27.46
C LEU A 161 -96.90 13.81 -26.95
N PRO A 162 -97.91 13.81 -27.83
CA PRO A 162 -99.30 13.93 -27.42
C PRO A 162 -99.67 12.76 -26.49
N GLN A 163 -99.96 13.05 -25.22
CA GLN A 163 -100.48 12.07 -24.28
C GLN A 163 -101.89 11.68 -24.71
N GLN A 164 -102.00 10.62 -25.51
CA GLN A 164 -103.29 9.95 -25.67
C GLN A 164 -103.55 9.12 -24.40
N PRO A 165 -104.74 9.24 -23.79
CA PRO A 165 -105.12 8.34 -22.72
C PRO A 165 -105.19 6.93 -23.30
N ILE A 166 -104.32 6.04 -22.81
CA ILE A 166 -104.48 4.61 -23.05
C ILE A 166 -105.78 4.22 -22.36
N LYS A 167 -106.85 4.08 -23.15
CA LYS A 167 -107.97 3.23 -22.77
C LYS A 167 -107.41 1.82 -22.68
N GLN A 168 -107.42 1.26 -21.47
CA GLN A 168 -107.37 -0.18 -21.29
C GLN A 168 -108.52 -0.80 -22.09
N PRO A 169 -108.27 -1.76 -22.98
CA PRO A 169 -109.25 -2.78 -23.30
C PRO A 169 -109.17 -3.84 -22.20
N GLU A 170 -110.34 -4.16 -21.62
CA GLU A 170 -110.56 -5.38 -20.85
C GLU A 170 -110.13 -6.62 -21.63
N ALA A 171 -109.74 -7.63 -20.85
CA ALA A 171 -109.21 -8.91 -21.27
C ALA A 171 -110.19 -9.74 -22.10
N GLU A 172 -109.65 -10.43 -23.11
CA GLU A 172 -110.07 -11.79 -23.47
C GLU A 172 -108.88 -12.72 -23.19
N GLU A 173 -109.04 -13.54 -22.15
CA GLU A 173 -108.42 -14.87 -21.95
C GLU A 173 -108.79 -15.75 -23.18
N GLU A 174 -108.07 -16.74 -23.73
CA GLU A 174 -106.92 -17.61 -23.43
C GLU A 174 -106.73 -18.50 -24.73
N PRO A 175 -105.83 -19.52 -24.84
CA PRO A 175 -104.95 -20.11 -23.84
C PRO A 175 -103.47 -20.25 -24.23
N ALA A 176 -102.70 -20.42 -23.15
CA ALA A 176 -101.48 -21.19 -22.97
C ALA A 176 -100.92 -22.01 -24.15
N ALA A 177 -99.63 -21.82 -24.41
CA ALA A 177 -98.60 -22.80 -24.01
C ALA A 177 -97.18 -22.20 -24.14
N GLU A 178 -96.44 -22.24 -23.01
CA GLU A 178 -95.03 -22.65 -22.89
C GLU A 178 -93.96 -21.83 -23.67
N GLU A 179 -92.87 -21.31 -23.10
CA GLU A 179 -92.16 -21.53 -21.84
C GLU A 179 -91.19 -20.36 -21.67
N ARG A 180 -90.96 -19.94 -20.43
CA ARG A 180 -89.75 -19.22 -20.04
C ARG A 180 -89.10 -20.02 -18.91
N PRO A 181 -87.77 -20.23 -18.98
CA PRO A 181 -86.92 -19.77 -17.89
C PRO A 181 -85.76 -18.94 -18.47
N GLU A 182 -85.67 -17.68 -18.05
CA GLU A 182 -84.57 -17.09 -17.26
C GLU A 182 -83.33 -16.71 -18.09
N PRO A 183 -82.93 -15.42 -18.08
CA PRO A 183 -81.66 -15.02 -18.65
C PRO A 183 -80.53 -15.32 -17.65
N SER A 184 -79.71 -16.31 -17.98
CA SER A 184 -78.46 -16.59 -17.27
C SER A 184 -77.46 -15.46 -17.48
N GLU A 185 -76.97 -14.91 -16.38
CA GLU A 185 -75.61 -14.39 -16.27
C GLU A 185 -74.60 -15.39 -16.87
N GLN A 186 -73.73 -14.90 -17.76
CA GLN A 186 -72.33 -15.30 -18.00
C GLN A 186 -71.90 -14.58 -19.30
N ALA A 187 -71.03 -13.56 -19.23
CA ALA A 187 -69.57 -13.70 -19.13
C ALA A 187 -69.01 -14.58 -20.26
N GLU A 188 -68.26 -13.93 -21.15
CA GLU A 188 -67.14 -14.43 -21.97
C GLU A 188 -67.34 -15.76 -22.72
N THR A 189 -67.20 -15.73 -24.05
CA THR A 189 -66.12 -16.41 -24.80
C THR A 189 -66.42 -16.50 -26.30
N GLU A 190 -65.48 -16.04 -27.12
CA GLU A 190 -64.99 -16.62 -28.38
C GLU A 190 -63.75 -15.77 -28.71
N ASP A 191 -62.52 -16.28 -28.80
CA ASP A 191 -62.11 -17.51 -29.47
C ASP A 191 -60.67 -17.86 -29.02
N GLN A 192 -60.45 -19.13 -28.69
CA GLN A 192 -59.15 -19.81 -28.73
C GLN A 192 -59.46 -21.17 -29.34
N PRO A 193 -58.66 -21.67 -30.31
CA PRO A 193 -57.53 -22.55 -29.95
C PRO A 193 -56.41 -22.58 -31.04
N PRO A 194 -55.39 -23.47 -31.02
CA PRO A 194 -54.87 -24.35 -29.97
C PRO A 194 -53.37 -24.15 -29.66
N VAL A 195 -52.95 -24.55 -28.46
CA VAL A 195 -51.53 -24.73 -28.09
C VAL A 195 -51.13 -26.19 -28.35
N LYS A 196 -50.15 -26.46 -29.23
CA LYS A 196 -49.14 -27.53 -29.09
C LYS A 196 -47.89 -27.32 -29.96
N THR A 197 -46.73 -27.45 -29.29
CA THR A 197 -45.42 -28.00 -29.69
C THR A 197 -44.43 -27.22 -30.56
N GLY A 198 -43.20 -27.09 -30.03
CA GLY A 198 -41.95 -26.84 -30.78
C GLY A 198 -41.15 -25.65 -30.22
N ALA A 199 -40.39 -25.78 -29.14
CA ALA A 199 -38.99 -26.25 -29.13
C ALA A 199 -37.95 -25.18 -29.59
N VAL A 200 -37.11 -24.79 -28.61
CA VAL A 200 -35.69 -24.36 -28.73
C VAL A 200 -35.42 -22.96 -29.26
N LYS A 201 -34.96 -22.05 -28.37
CA LYS A 201 -33.57 -21.53 -28.33
C LYS A 201 -33.43 -20.59 -27.13
N GLU A 202 -32.76 -21.06 -26.08
CA GLU A 202 -31.43 -20.55 -25.65
C GLU A 202 -31.49 -19.12 -25.11
N ARG A 203 -31.09 -19.00 -23.84
CA ARG A 203 -30.54 -17.78 -23.27
C ARG A 203 -29.60 -17.14 -24.29
N PRO A 204 -29.63 -15.83 -24.54
CA PRO A 204 -28.39 -15.12 -24.64
C PRO A 204 -27.81 -15.15 -23.23
N ASP A 205 -26.71 -15.88 -23.10
CA ASP A 205 -25.79 -15.74 -21.99
C ASP A 205 -25.66 -14.24 -21.66
N GLU A 206 -26.00 -13.85 -20.43
CA GLU A 206 -25.19 -12.82 -19.81
C GLU A 206 -23.79 -13.41 -19.88
N GLU A 207 -22.97 -12.88 -20.78
CA GLU A 207 -21.54 -12.89 -20.57
C GLU A 207 -21.38 -12.33 -19.15
N GLU A 208 -21.25 -13.24 -18.17
CA GLU A 208 -20.34 -13.00 -17.06
C GLU A 208 -19.01 -12.69 -17.75
N GLU A 209 -18.83 -11.41 -18.07
CA GLU A 209 -17.53 -10.81 -18.18
C GLU A 209 -16.96 -10.93 -16.76
N ILE A 210 -16.47 -12.13 -16.45
CA ILE A 210 -15.44 -12.33 -15.46
C ILE A 210 -14.35 -11.43 -15.98
N LEU A 211 -14.33 -10.18 -15.49
CA LEU A 211 -13.32 -9.21 -15.81
C LEU A 211 -11.99 -9.90 -15.53
N GLU A 212 -11.32 -10.32 -16.60
CA GLU A 212 -9.95 -10.79 -16.50
C GLU A 212 -9.20 -9.70 -15.75
N PRO A 213 -8.41 -10.03 -14.71
CA PRO A 213 -7.60 -9.01 -14.08
C PRO A 213 -6.77 -8.37 -15.19
N VAL A 214 -6.92 -7.06 -15.38
CA VAL A 214 -6.16 -6.30 -16.36
C VAL A 214 -4.69 -6.44 -15.99
N THR A 215 -4.02 -7.42 -16.59
CA THR A 215 -2.59 -7.60 -16.48
C THR A 215 -1.96 -6.61 -17.44
N PHE A 216 -1.23 -5.64 -16.90
CA PHE A 216 -0.39 -4.78 -17.71
C PHE A 216 0.85 -5.57 -18.14
N ALA A 217 0.71 -6.36 -19.21
CA ALA A 217 1.82 -7.03 -19.85
C ALA A 217 1.75 -6.80 -21.37
N SER A 218 2.75 -6.09 -21.90
CA SER A 218 3.01 -6.01 -23.34
C SER A 218 3.33 -7.40 -23.90
N PRO A 219 3.08 -7.68 -25.20
CA PRO A 219 3.20 -9.03 -25.76
C PRO A 219 4.63 -9.49 -26.04
N ASP A 220 5.65 -8.63 -25.87
CA ASP A 220 7.02 -8.96 -26.23
C ASP A 220 8.00 -8.48 -25.15
N GLY A 221 8.59 -9.43 -24.43
CA GLY A 221 9.68 -9.18 -23.48
C GLY A 221 9.54 -10.02 -22.22
N GLU A 222 10.37 -11.06 -22.11
CA GLU A 222 10.48 -11.92 -20.93
C GLU A 222 10.67 -11.08 -19.66
N ALA A 223 9.67 -11.11 -18.78
CA ALA A 223 9.78 -10.58 -17.42
C ALA A 223 9.88 -11.76 -16.46
N GLU A 224 11.08 -12.03 -15.95
CA GLU A 224 11.27 -12.88 -14.78
C GLU A 224 10.67 -12.18 -13.56
N TYR A 225 9.43 -12.51 -13.23
CA TYR A 225 8.83 -12.12 -11.96
C TYR A 225 9.45 -12.97 -10.85
N LEU A 226 10.15 -12.35 -9.90
CA LEU A 226 10.46 -12.97 -8.62
C LEU A 226 9.14 -13.18 -7.87
N THR A 227 8.51 -14.34 -8.08
CA THR A 227 7.37 -14.79 -7.30
C THR A 227 7.83 -14.96 -5.84
N ALA A 228 7.54 -13.95 -5.01
CA ALA A 228 7.73 -14.07 -3.58
C ALA A 228 6.86 -15.23 -3.07
N LYS A 229 7.52 -16.29 -2.60
CA LYS A 229 6.85 -17.44 -2.00
C LYS A 229 5.97 -16.97 -0.83
N PRO A 230 4.77 -17.51 -0.66
CA PRO A 230 3.93 -17.16 0.49
C PRO A 230 4.68 -17.48 1.79
N PHE A 231 4.70 -16.52 2.72
CA PHE A 231 5.32 -16.70 4.03
C PHE A 231 4.71 -17.91 4.74
N ALA A 232 5.55 -18.89 5.05
CA ALA A 232 5.13 -20.02 5.88
C ALA A 232 4.77 -19.52 7.29
N PRO A 233 3.73 -20.05 7.94
CA PRO A 233 3.39 -19.67 9.31
C PRO A 233 4.55 -20.01 10.25
N VAL A 234 4.98 -19.01 11.02
CA VAL A 234 6.05 -19.12 12.02
C VAL A 234 5.66 -20.21 13.03
N ARG A 235 6.40 -21.32 13.04
CA ARG A 235 6.34 -22.30 14.14
C ARG A 235 7.03 -21.66 15.35
N PRO A 236 6.45 -21.74 16.56
CA PRO A 236 7.16 -21.28 17.75
C PRO A 236 8.36 -22.20 17.98
N GLU A 237 9.57 -21.69 17.74
CA GLU A 237 10.80 -22.36 18.12
C GLU A 237 10.88 -22.42 19.65
N LYS A 238 11.17 -23.62 20.16
CA LYS A 238 11.44 -23.84 21.57
C LYS A 238 12.66 -22.99 21.95
N GLU A 239 12.50 -22.19 23.01
CA GLU A 239 13.57 -21.41 23.63
C GLU A 239 14.82 -22.28 23.86
N SER A 240 15.84 -22.11 23.01
CA SER A 240 17.18 -22.61 23.33
C SER A 240 17.80 -21.63 24.31
N LYS A 241 17.88 -22.03 25.58
CA LYS A 241 18.73 -21.39 26.59
C LYS A 241 20.20 -21.59 26.21
N ALA A 242 20.69 -20.80 25.26
CA ALA A 242 22.11 -20.64 25.02
C ALA A 242 22.54 -19.36 25.76
N SER A 243 23.23 -19.53 26.88
CA SER A 243 23.91 -18.44 27.58
C SER A 243 24.89 -17.77 26.61
N VAL A 244 24.65 -16.50 26.31
CA VAL A 244 25.58 -15.67 25.53
C VAL A 244 26.77 -15.38 26.43
N ILE A 245 27.92 -15.99 26.15
CA ILE A 245 29.16 -15.76 26.87
C ILE A 245 29.88 -14.61 26.16
N PHE A 246 29.92 -13.43 26.77
CA PHE A 246 30.88 -12.38 26.40
C PHE A 246 32.22 -12.70 27.07
N GLY A 247 33.34 -12.35 26.42
CA GLY A 247 34.68 -12.83 26.76
C GLY A 247 35.07 -12.73 28.24
N GLU A 248 36.03 -13.60 28.64
CA GLU A 248 36.47 -13.96 30.01
C GLU A 248 36.84 -12.82 30.99
N GLU A 249 36.66 -11.56 30.62
CA GLU A 249 37.00 -10.39 31.45
C GLU A 249 35.77 -9.57 31.92
N TYR A 250 34.54 -9.99 31.54
CA TYR A 250 33.30 -9.33 31.96
C TYR A 250 32.23 -10.35 32.42
N ASP A 251 32.56 -11.18 33.41
CA ASP A 251 31.54 -11.82 34.25
C ASP A 251 31.00 -10.76 35.21
N LEU A 252 29.97 -10.05 34.77
CA LEU A 252 29.11 -9.29 35.68
C LEU A 252 28.21 -10.30 36.38
N ASP A 253 28.65 -10.79 37.54
CA ASP A 253 27.79 -11.54 38.45
C ASP A 253 26.50 -10.72 38.67
N ASP A 254 25.35 -11.36 38.42
CA ASP A 254 23.99 -10.78 38.51
C ASP A 254 23.68 -10.12 39.89
N ASP A 255 24.54 -10.30 40.89
CA ASP A 255 24.44 -9.67 42.20
C ASP A 255 24.75 -8.16 42.19
N ASP A 256 25.55 -7.64 41.24
CA ASP A 256 25.98 -6.23 41.25
C ASP A 256 24.93 -5.27 40.62
N ALA A 257 24.03 -5.79 39.78
CA ALA A 257 22.94 -4.99 39.20
C ALA A 257 21.88 -4.58 40.24
N SER A 258 21.78 -5.31 41.35
CA SER A 258 20.79 -5.07 42.41
C SER A 258 21.17 -3.92 43.36
N GLN A 259 22.44 -3.52 43.40
CA GLN A 259 22.91 -2.42 44.26
C GLN A 259 22.76 -1.03 43.62
N ILE A 260 22.61 -0.95 42.29
CA ILE A 260 22.53 0.33 41.56
C ILE A 260 21.18 1.02 41.80
N PHE A 261 20.09 0.27 41.98
CA PHE A 261 18.74 0.85 42.13
C PHE A 261 18.26 1.07 43.56
N ASN A 262 19.06 0.71 44.58
CA ASN A 262 18.66 0.83 45.99
C ASN A 262 19.36 1.93 46.79
N ARG A 263 20.14 2.82 46.17
CA ARG A 263 20.68 3.99 46.87
C ARG A 263 19.66 5.14 46.89
N LYS A 264 18.72 5.03 47.83
CA LYS A 264 17.87 6.12 48.27
C LYS A 264 18.72 7.08 49.11
N HIS A 265 19.03 8.26 48.57
CA HIS A 265 19.11 9.55 49.27
C HIS A 265 19.37 10.68 48.28
#